data_AF-A0A0Y0N8H2-F1
#
_entry.id   AF-A0A0Y0N8H2-F1
#
_cell.length_a   1.000
_cell.length_b   1.000
_cell.length_c   1.000
_cell.angle_alpha   90.00
_cell.angle_beta   90.00
_cell.angle_gamma   90.00
#
_symmetry.space_group_name_H-M   'P 1'
#
loop_
_entity.id
_entity.type
_entity.pdbx_description
1 polymer ?
#
loop_
_entity_poly.entity_id
_entity_poly.type
_entity_poly.pdbx_seq_one_letter_code
_entity_poly.pdbx_strand_id
1 'polypeptide(L)'
;AYLNLDKRSISPDYVIATGTYEQMNNGSSPLFADINVYDLFVWLHYYSSRDAFLEGDLVWTNIDFAHEAPAFLPWHRYFLLLWEHEIQKLTQDENFTIPF
;
A
#
# COMPACT_ATOMS: atom_id res chain seq x y z
N ALA A 1 -18.72 9.31 8.33
CA ALA A 1 -18.38 7.88 8.31
C ALA A 1 -16.87 7.76 8.11
N TYR A 2 -16.18 6.91 8.87
CA TYR A 2 -14.71 6.85 8.89
C TYR A 2 -14.09 6.54 7.52
N LEU A 3 -14.73 5.70 6.71
CA LEU A 3 -14.30 5.39 5.33
C LEU A 3 -14.41 6.55 4.31
N ASN A 4 -15.09 7.64 4.67
CA ASN A 4 -15.06 8.86 3.86
C ASN A 4 -13.98 9.84 4.35
N LEU A 5 -13.60 9.71 5.62
CA LEU A 5 -12.56 10.52 6.24
C LEU A 5 -11.18 10.01 5.78
N ASP A 6 -10.94 8.71 5.85
CA ASP A 6 -9.67 8.09 5.45
C ASP A 6 -9.30 8.36 3.97
N LYS A 7 -10.29 8.40 3.07
CA LYS A 7 -10.11 8.75 1.66
C LYS A 7 -9.75 10.21 1.42
N ARG A 8 -9.95 11.09 2.40
CA ARG A 8 -9.70 12.54 2.30
C ARG A 8 -8.56 13.02 3.20
N SER A 9 -8.00 12.14 4.01
CA SER A 9 -6.94 12.46 4.96
C SER A 9 -5.61 11.88 4.49
N ILE A 10 -4.63 12.76 4.26
CA ILE A 10 -3.26 12.37 3.94
C ILE A 10 -2.67 11.55 5.08
N SER A 11 -1.99 10.46 4.74
CA SER A 11 -1.27 9.62 5.67
C SER A 11 -0.10 10.40 6.28
N PRO A 12 0.02 10.48 7.62
CA PRO A 12 1.13 11.18 8.26
C PRO A 12 2.42 10.35 8.26
N ASP A 13 2.33 9.03 8.10
CA ASP A 13 3.45 8.11 8.29
C ASP A 13 3.96 7.49 6.98
N TYR A 14 3.16 7.56 5.91
CA TYR A 14 3.47 6.90 4.64
C TYR A 14 3.35 7.83 3.45
N VAL A 15 4.31 7.70 2.54
CA VAL A 15 4.29 8.21 1.17
C VAL A 15 4.49 7.02 0.22
N ILE A 16 4.08 7.16 -1.04
CA ILE A 16 4.28 6.11 -2.04
C ILE A 16 5.39 6.47 -3.01
N ALA A 17 6.12 5.45 -3.46
CA ALA A 17 7.06 5.61 -4.56
C ALA A 17 6.30 5.84 -5.87
N THR A 18 6.72 6.83 -6.65
CA THR A 18 6.16 7.15 -7.97
C THR A 18 7.09 6.80 -9.13
N GLY A 19 8.29 6.29 -8.81
CA GLY A 19 9.26 5.79 -9.77
C GLY A 19 10.03 4.57 -9.25
N THR A 20 10.80 3.92 -10.13
CA THR A 20 11.68 2.81 -9.78
C THR A 20 12.92 3.30 -9.04
N TYR A 21 13.63 2.39 -8.36
CA TYR A 21 14.88 2.72 -7.66
C TYR A 21 15.95 3.33 -8.60
N GLU A 22 16.01 2.82 -9.84
CA GLU A 22 16.87 3.37 -10.90
C GLU A 22 16.47 4.80 -11.28
N GLN A 23 15.19 5.06 -11.48
CA GLN A 23 14.67 6.42 -11.74
C GLN A 23 14.95 7.39 -10.59
N MET A 24 15.07 6.88 -9.36
CA MET A 24 15.46 7.66 -8.20
C MET A 24 16.99 7.87 -8.07
N ASN A 25 17.77 7.57 -9.11
CA ASN A 25 19.23 7.66 -9.11
C ASN A 25 19.84 6.90 -7.90
N ASN A 26 19.43 5.63 -7.73
CA ASN A 26 19.84 4.77 -6.62
C ASN A 26 19.55 5.37 -5.23
N GLY A 27 18.44 6.11 -5.12
CA GLY A 27 17.97 6.75 -3.88
C GLY A 27 18.46 8.19 -3.68
N SER A 28 19.32 8.71 -4.57
CA SER A 28 19.86 10.08 -4.46
C SER A 28 18.85 11.15 -4.89
N SER A 29 17.83 10.77 -5.65
CA SER A 29 16.79 11.66 -6.20
C SER A 29 15.42 11.06 -5.88
N PRO A 30 14.90 11.27 -4.65
CA PRO A 30 13.69 10.59 -4.20
C PRO A 30 12.46 10.96 -5.03
N LEU A 31 11.69 9.96 -5.46
CA LEU A 31 10.42 10.13 -6.17
C LEU A 31 9.29 9.55 -5.33
N PHE A 32 8.77 10.38 -4.42
CA PHE A 32 7.64 10.02 -3.55
C PHE A 32 6.51 11.03 -3.68
N ALA A 33 5.28 10.58 -3.40
CA ALA A 33 4.12 11.43 -3.31
C ALA A 33 3.31 11.13 -2.05
N ASP A 34 2.71 12.19 -1.50
CA ASP A 34 1.71 12.10 -0.45
C ASP A 34 0.54 11.23 -0.92
N ILE A 35 -0.07 10.51 0.00
CA ILE A 35 -1.20 9.63 -0.27
C ILE A 35 -2.20 9.70 0.88
N ASN A 36 -3.50 9.57 0.61
CA ASN A 36 -4.48 9.41 1.68
C ASN A 36 -4.52 7.97 2.20
N VAL A 37 -5.06 7.78 3.40
CA VAL A 37 -5.08 6.48 4.09
C VAL A 37 -5.77 5.39 3.26
N TYR A 38 -6.89 5.71 2.62
CA TYR A 38 -7.59 4.73 1.77
C TYR A 38 -6.78 4.38 0.51
N ASP A 39 -6.15 5.37 -0.13
CA ASP A 39 -5.34 5.12 -1.32
C ASP A 39 -4.04 4.40 -1.00
N LEU A 40 -3.48 4.56 0.21
CA LEU A 40 -2.38 3.73 0.68
C LEU A 40 -2.79 2.25 0.70
N PHE A 41 -3.97 1.95 1.24
CA PHE A 41 -4.55 0.60 1.22
C PHE A 41 -4.71 0.09 -0.21
N VAL A 42 -5.26 0.88 -1.13
CA VAL A 42 -5.36 0.49 -2.55
C VAL A 42 -3.98 0.27 -3.19
N TRP A 43 -3.02 1.16 -2.90
CA TRP A 43 -1.70 1.14 -3.51
C TRP A 43 -0.87 -0.07 -3.06
N LEU A 44 -0.94 -0.46 -1.78
CA LEU A 44 -0.23 -1.65 -1.27
C LEU A 44 -0.67 -2.92 -2.01
N HIS A 45 -1.98 -3.07 -2.25
CA HIS A 45 -2.52 -4.20 -3.01
C HIS A 45 -2.06 -4.17 -4.47
N TYR A 46 -2.22 -3.01 -5.14
CA TYR A 46 -1.70 -2.80 -6.50
C TYR A 46 -0.21 -3.14 -6.62
N TYR A 47 0.61 -2.63 -5.70
CA TYR A 47 2.06 -2.82 -5.74
C TYR A 47 2.47 -4.28 -5.56
N SER A 48 1.71 -5.04 -4.75
CA SER A 48 1.95 -6.47 -4.53
C SER A 48 1.49 -7.38 -5.67
N SER A 49 0.51 -6.95 -6.47
CA SER A 49 -0.13 -7.80 -7.50
C SER A 49 0.20 -7.37 -8.93
N ARG A 50 0.89 -6.24 -9.13
CA ARG A 50 1.33 -5.79 -10.46
C ARG A 50 2.50 -6.62 -10.97
N ASP A 51 2.70 -6.60 -12.28
CA ASP A 51 3.89 -7.19 -12.90
C ASP A 51 5.20 -6.65 -12.30
N ALA A 52 6.18 -7.53 -12.13
CA ALA A 52 7.48 -7.18 -11.56
C ALA A 52 8.44 -6.72 -12.65
N PHE A 53 9.06 -5.54 -12.47
CA PHE A 53 10.13 -5.08 -13.35
C PHE A 53 11.40 -5.91 -13.11
N LEU A 54 12.06 -6.29 -14.19
CA LEU A 54 13.34 -6.97 -14.24
C LEU A 54 14.37 -6.06 -14.96
N GLU A 55 15.64 -6.47 -14.99
CA GLU A 55 16.70 -5.73 -15.69
C GLU A 55 16.42 -5.61 -17.21
N GLY A 56 16.83 -4.48 -17.80
CA GLY A 56 16.78 -4.28 -19.25
C GLY A 56 15.38 -4.14 -19.83
N ASP A 57 14.49 -3.40 -19.15
CA ASP A 57 13.08 -3.19 -19.53
C ASP A 57 12.23 -4.47 -19.59
N LEU A 58 12.73 -5.57 -19.02
CA LEU A 58 12.00 -6.83 -18.93
C LEU A 58 10.94 -6.78 -17.82
N VAL A 59 9.89 -7.56 -18.01
CA VAL A 59 8.77 -7.66 -17.07
C VAL A 59 8.46 -9.12 -16.79
N TRP A 60 8.43 -9.50 -15.52
CA TRP A 60 7.87 -10.78 -15.09
C TRP A 60 6.36 -10.62 -14.96
N THR A 61 5.65 -11.20 -15.92
CA THR A 61 4.19 -11.22 -15.96
C THR A 61 3.61 -12.39 -15.18
N ASN A 62 2.36 -12.25 -14.71
CA ASN A 62 1.63 -13.28 -13.96
C ASN A 62 2.35 -13.73 -12.67
N ILE A 63 3.11 -12.83 -12.05
CA ILE A 63 3.60 -13.00 -10.69
C ILE A 63 2.70 -12.19 -9.76
N ASP A 64 2.28 -12.80 -8.66
CA ASP A 64 1.44 -12.14 -7.66
C ASP A 64 2.00 -12.44 -6.27
N PHE A 65 2.41 -11.38 -5.56
CA PHE A 65 3.00 -11.51 -4.22
C PHE A 65 1.94 -11.58 -3.11
N ALA A 66 0.68 -11.30 -3.43
CA ALA A 66 -0.43 -11.31 -2.50
C ALA A 66 -1.43 -12.46 -2.73
N HIS A 67 -1.40 -13.12 -3.89
CA HIS A 67 -2.34 -14.19 -4.27
C HIS A 67 -1.63 -15.45 -4.77
N GLU A 68 -2.44 -16.48 -5.07
CA GLU A 68 -2.03 -17.74 -5.73
C GLU A 68 -0.89 -18.53 -5.04
N ALA A 69 -0.62 -18.19 -3.78
CA ALA A 69 0.46 -18.76 -2.99
C ALA A 69 0.07 -18.85 -1.51
N PRO A 70 0.82 -19.60 -0.68
CA PRO A 70 0.55 -19.72 0.77
C PRO A 70 0.53 -18.39 1.53
N ALA A 71 1.12 -17.33 0.97
CA ALA A 71 1.10 -15.99 1.54
C ALA A 71 -0.27 -15.29 1.44
N PHE A 72 -1.23 -15.82 0.66
CA PHE A 72 -2.54 -15.16 0.44
C PHE A 72 -3.24 -14.74 1.74
N LEU A 73 -3.50 -15.70 2.64
CA LEU A 73 -4.20 -15.41 3.90
C LEU A 73 -3.36 -14.54 4.86
N PRO A 74 -2.07 -14.84 5.11
CA PRO A 74 -1.23 -13.98 5.95
C PRO A 74 -1.10 -12.54 5.44
N TRP A 75 -0.92 -12.35 4.12
CA TRP A 75 -0.76 -11.04 3.51
C TRP A 75 -2.03 -10.21 3.69
N HIS A 76 -3.19 -10.77 3.34
CA HIS A 76 -4.48 -10.06 3.46
C HIS A 76 -4.87 -9.81 4.93
N ARG A 77 -4.46 -10.68 5.86
CA ARG A 77 -4.65 -10.44 7.29
C ARG A 77 -3.87 -9.21 7.75
N TYR A 78 -2.59 -9.13 7.42
CA TYR A 78 -1.78 -7.97 7.79
C TYR A 78 -2.28 -6.69 7.11
N PHE A 79 -2.65 -6.80 5.83
CA PHE A 79 -3.22 -5.71 5.04
C PHE A 79 -4.45 -5.06 5.70
N LEU A 80 -5.41 -5.87 6.17
CA LEU A 80 -6.58 -5.39 6.88
C LEU A 80 -6.25 -4.81 8.26
N LEU A 81 -5.34 -5.47 9.01
CA LEU A 81 -4.90 -4.97 10.32
C LEU A 81 -4.22 -3.59 10.21
N LEU A 82 -3.40 -3.39 9.17
CA LEU A 82 -2.76 -2.10 8.91
C LEU A 82 -3.81 -1.02 8.61
N TRP A 83 -4.79 -1.29 7.75
CA TRP A 83 -5.82 -0.31 7.42
C TRP A 83 -6.71 0.04 8.61
N GLU A 84 -7.12 -0.96 9.39
CA GLU A 84 -7.85 -0.75 10.64
C GLU A 84 -7.07 0.17 11.58
N HIS A 85 -5.78 -0.11 11.77
CA HIS A 85 -4.90 0.68 12.63
C HIS A 85 -4.73 2.12 12.16
N GLU A 86 -4.58 2.36 10.85
CA GLU A 86 -4.50 3.72 10.31
C GLU A 86 -5.80 4.50 10.49
N ILE A 87 -6.97 3.85 10.39
CA ILE A 87 -8.26 4.49 10.71
C ILE A 87 -8.36 4.79 12.21
N GLN A 88 -7.98 3.86 13.09
CA GLN A 88 -7.97 4.08 14.54
C GLN A 88 -7.12 5.31 14.90
N LYS A 89 -5.91 5.43 14.34
CA LYS A 89 -5.03 6.59 14.53
C LYS A 89 -5.64 7.89 14.00
N LEU A 90 -6.20 7.87 12.79
CA LEU A 90 -6.80 9.03 12.17
C LEU A 90 -8.02 9.55 12.94
N THR A 91 -8.79 8.63 13.52
CA THR A 91 -10.06 8.94 14.20
C THR A 91 -9.92 9.09 15.71
N GLN A 92 -8.78 8.68 16.26
CA GLN A 92 -8.55 8.53 17.72
C GLN A 92 -9.55 7.57 18.39
N ASP A 93 -10.10 6.62 17.62
CA ASP A 93 -10.99 5.57 18.12
C ASP A 93 -10.26 4.23 18.08
N GLU A 94 -9.62 3.85 19.19
CA GLU A 94 -8.91 2.57 19.34
C GLU A 94 -9.84 1.35 19.29
N ASN A 95 -11.16 1.54 19.45
CA ASN A 95 -12.14 0.45 19.41
C ASN A 95 -12.74 0.26 18.01
N PHE A 96 -12.38 1.11 17.04
CA PHE A 96 -12.82 0.94 15.68
C PHE A 96 -12.37 -0.43 15.15
N THR A 97 -13.29 -1.14 14.54
CA THR A 97 -13.00 -2.39 13.82
C THR A 97 -13.63 -2.37 12.44
N ILE A 98 -12.96 -3.00 11.47
CA ILE A 98 -13.51 -3.18 10.13
C ILE A 98 -14.57 -4.30 10.18
N PRO A 99 -15.82 -4.03 9.76
CA PRO A 99 -16.86 -5.07 9.69
C PRO A 99 -16.59 -6.06 8.54
N PHE A 100 -17.25 -7.22 8.58
CA PHE A 100 -17.18 -8.26 7.54
C PHE A 100 -18.40 -8.26 6.61
#